data_AF-A0A5B2WQR6-F1
#
_entry.id   AF-A0A5B2WQR6-F1
#
_cell.length_a   1.000
_cell.length_b   1.000
_cell.length_c   1.000
_cell.angle_alpha   90.00
_cell.angle_beta   90.00
_cell.angle_gamma   90.00
#
_symmetry.space_group_name_H-M   'P 1'
#
loop_
_entity.id
_entity.type
_entity.pdbx_description
1 polymer ?
#
loop_
_entity_poly.entity_id
_entity_poly.type
_entity_poly.pdbx_seq_one_letter_code
_entity_poly.pdbx_strand_id
1 'polypeptide(L)'
;MTDSPTSRGRVEHGVEWVLWRPGLDLALVRRQAIRESVSGETALYGAVGVGLVGWGLVALPAMLWPLWAGGGALVAFAAVWARVDYLCWGHDLRRGRWERARADRGHGALFFREGDFAGLPGQWQLVARRVIECVASLHTGPAVGWLDPEHLRAAHRVAWETLVCLDRSAPARLMVEHLDRTGESPEVVEATRTELAALDECLHAILLCLTRTAEHVLDLNRLLGDTAVPDTGRCDRERWRTELDALHLDATAPPVQTAAEVLRAVEAHVAAARDVLTAGLYQRGACP
;
A
#
# COMPACT_ATOMS: atom_id res chain seq x y z
N MET A 1 3.59 -0.35 12.27
CA MET A 1 3.05 -0.38 10.89
C MET A 1 2.44 -1.74 10.71
N THR A 2 1.14 -1.77 10.46
CA THR A 2 0.27 -2.94 10.27
C THR A 2 0.64 -3.72 9.01
N ASP A 3 0.44 -5.04 9.02
CA ASP A 3 0.65 -5.96 7.87
C ASP A 3 -0.31 -5.72 6.69
N SER A 4 -1.02 -4.59 6.67
CA SER A 4 -1.95 -4.25 5.59
C SER A 4 -1.17 -3.65 4.41
N PRO A 5 -1.40 -4.12 3.18
CA PRO A 5 -0.75 -3.59 1.98
C PRO A 5 -1.15 -2.16 1.66
N THR A 6 -2.20 -1.65 2.31
CA THR A 6 -2.66 -0.27 2.20
C THR A 6 -2.59 0.43 3.54
N SER A 7 -2.20 1.70 3.53
CA SER A 7 -2.23 2.54 4.73
C SER A 7 -2.74 3.94 4.39
N ARG A 8 -3.49 4.55 5.30
CA ARG A 8 -3.82 5.98 5.20
C ARG A 8 -2.62 6.82 5.57
N GLY A 9 -2.07 7.53 4.58
CA GLY A 9 -1.06 8.55 4.78
C GLY A 9 -1.71 9.92 4.92
N ARG A 10 -1.22 10.75 5.84
CA ARG A 10 -1.57 12.17 5.83
C ARG A 10 -0.65 12.86 4.81
N VAL A 11 -1.22 13.68 3.95
CA VAL A 11 -0.55 14.49 2.92
C VAL A 11 -0.95 15.95 3.00
N GLU A 12 -0.22 16.83 2.32
CA GLU A 12 -0.47 18.28 2.35
C GLU A 12 -1.91 18.65 1.97
N HIS A 13 -2.58 17.82 1.17
CA HIS A 13 -3.96 18.05 0.70
C HIS A 13 -5.02 17.21 1.41
N GLY A 14 -4.67 16.37 2.38
CA GLY A 14 -5.66 15.55 3.11
C GLY A 14 -5.13 14.22 3.61
N VAL A 15 -6.03 13.25 3.75
CA VAL A 15 -5.67 11.85 4.05
C VAL A 15 -5.88 11.06 2.77
N GLU A 16 -4.81 10.45 2.27
CA GLU A 16 -4.82 9.65 1.05
C GLU A 16 -4.50 8.19 1.35
N TRP A 17 -5.04 7.30 0.52
CA TRP A 17 -4.64 5.90 0.54
C TRP A 17 -3.30 5.71 -0.18
N VAL A 18 -2.44 4.92 0.45
CA VAL A 18 -1.14 4.53 -0.07
C VAL A 18 -1.13 3.02 -0.24
N LEU A 19 -0.79 2.54 -1.44
CA LEU A 19 -0.55 1.13 -1.73
C LEU A 19 0.95 0.85 -1.66
N TRP A 20 1.37 -0.05 -0.77
CA TRP A 20 2.77 -0.45 -0.64
C TRP A 20 3.15 -1.49 -1.69
N ARG A 21 4.43 -1.54 -2.05
CA ARG A 21 4.95 -2.56 -2.96
C ARG A 21 4.74 -3.98 -2.39
N PRO A 22 4.24 -4.94 -3.19
CA PRO A 22 4.15 -6.33 -2.78
C PRO A 22 5.52 -6.91 -2.40
N GLY A 23 5.58 -7.67 -1.31
CA GLY A 23 6.82 -8.31 -0.84
C GLY A 23 7.86 -7.34 -0.27
N LEU A 24 7.46 -6.10 0.02
CA LEU A 24 8.35 -5.12 0.61
C LEU A 24 8.76 -5.55 2.03
N ASP A 25 10.07 -5.73 2.24
CA ASP A 25 10.60 -5.97 3.58
C ASP A 25 10.55 -4.67 4.40
N LEU A 26 9.52 -4.56 5.22
CA LEU A 26 9.31 -3.43 6.11
C LEU A 26 10.48 -3.20 7.07
N ALA A 27 11.27 -4.24 7.40
CA ALA A 27 12.45 -4.08 8.24
C ALA A 27 13.58 -3.35 7.49
N LEU A 28 13.80 -3.66 6.21
CA LEU A 28 14.74 -2.92 5.37
C LEU A 28 14.30 -1.48 5.16
N VAL A 29 13.01 -1.28 4.93
CA VAL A 29 12.42 0.06 4.78
C VAL A 29 12.57 0.87 6.07
N ARG A 30 12.32 0.28 7.24
CA ARG A 30 12.57 0.93 8.54
C ARG A 30 14.05 1.22 8.77
N ARG A 31 14.94 0.30 8.41
CA ARG A 31 16.39 0.53 8.52
C ARG A 31 16.84 1.69 7.63
N GLN A 32 16.32 1.76 6.42
CA GLN A 32 16.59 2.85 5.50
C GLN A 32 16.00 4.18 6.04
N ALA A 33 14.78 4.15 6.59
CA ALA A 33 14.17 5.29 7.27
C ALA A 33 15.03 5.85 8.40
N ILE A 34 15.50 4.95 9.28
CA ILE A 34 16.37 5.31 10.40
C ILE A 34 17.67 5.90 9.88
N ARG A 35 18.31 5.23 8.91
CA ARG A 35 19.57 5.69 8.31
C ARG A 35 19.44 7.09 7.69
N GLU A 36 18.32 7.38 7.06
CA GLU A 36 18.08 8.69 6.44
C GLU A 36 17.66 9.77 7.45
N SER A 37 16.94 9.41 8.52
CA SER A 37 16.61 10.33 9.63
C SER A 37 17.85 10.76 10.43
N VAL A 38 18.87 9.92 10.44
CA VAL A 38 20.22 10.28 10.90
C VAL A 38 20.96 10.89 9.70
N SER A 39 20.43 12.01 9.21
CA SER A 39 21.05 12.80 8.14
C SER A 39 22.38 13.40 8.61
N GLY A 40 23.21 13.87 7.67
CA GLY A 40 24.53 14.42 8.00
C GLY A 40 24.49 15.54 9.06
N GLU A 41 23.44 16.35 9.09
CA GLU A 41 23.28 17.43 10.07
C GLU A 41 22.95 16.90 11.47
N THR A 42 21.98 15.98 11.61
CA THR A 42 21.65 15.36 12.92
C THR A 42 22.78 14.49 13.44
N ALA A 43 23.48 13.78 12.56
CA ALA A 43 24.68 13.02 12.89
C ALA A 43 25.80 13.92 13.42
N LEU A 44 25.96 15.12 12.85
CA LEU A 44 26.97 16.09 13.28
C LEU A 44 26.67 16.64 14.68
N TYR A 45 25.42 17.01 14.97
CA TYR A 45 25.01 17.41 16.33
C TYR A 45 25.20 16.27 17.34
N GLY A 46 24.85 15.04 16.97
CA GLY A 46 25.07 13.86 17.82
C GLY A 46 26.56 13.63 18.11
N ALA A 47 27.41 13.67 17.07
CA ALA A 47 28.86 13.46 17.19
C ALA A 47 29.53 14.55 18.04
N VAL A 48 29.19 15.82 17.84
CA VAL A 48 29.69 16.93 18.66
C VAL A 48 29.25 16.77 20.12
N GLY A 49 28.01 16.36 20.34
CA GLY A 49 27.46 16.16 21.69
C GLY A 49 28.18 15.04 22.43
N VAL A 50 28.36 13.89 21.79
CA VAL A 50 29.14 12.76 22.33
C VAL A 50 30.58 13.16 22.59
N GLY A 51 31.20 13.94 21.70
CA GLY A 51 32.55 14.47 21.88
C GLY A 51 32.70 15.34 23.12
N LEU A 52 31.76 16.27 23.35
CA LEU A 52 31.76 17.16 24.53
C LEU A 52 31.56 16.38 25.84
N VAL A 53 30.65 15.42 25.85
CA VAL A 53 30.41 14.50 26.97
C VAL A 53 31.68 13.68 27.26
N GLY A 54 32.28 13.07 26.24
CA GLY A 54 33.51 12.28 26.40
C GLY A 54 34.69 13.11 26.93
N TRP A 55 34.88 14.32 26.41
CA TRP A 55 35.94 15.23 26.87
C TRP A 55 35.76 15.60 28.35
N GLY A 56 34.53 15.89 28.76
CA GLY A 56 34.21 16.19 30.16
C GLY A 56 34.51 15.04 31.14
N LEU A 57 34.56 13.78 30.67
CA LEU A 57 34.83 12.56 31.47
C LEU A 57 36.32 12.37 31.72
N VAL A 58 37.13 12.71 30.72
CA VAL A 58 38.58 12.57 30.78
C VAL A 58 39.20 13.75 31.54
N ALA A 59 38.64 14.95 31.39
CA ALA A 59 39.07 16.14 32.11
C ALA A 59 38.46 16.16 33.52
N LEU A 60 39.17 15.62 34.51
CA LEU A 60 38.81 15.62 35.93
C LEU A 60 39.04 17.01 36.59
N PRO A 61 38.12 17.97 36.41
CA PRO A 61 37.64 18.73 37.55
C PRO A 61 36.11 18.92 37.57
N ALA A 62 35.54 19.01 38.78
CA ALA A 62 34.12 19.26 39.03
C ALA A 62 33.54 20.56 38.40
N MET A 63 34.41 21.40 37.82
CA MET A 63 34.07 22.70 37.24
C MET A 63 33.59 22.62 35.78
N LEU A 64 33.65 21.45 35.13
CA LEU A 64 33.24 21.25 33.73
C LEU A 64 31.80 20.73 33.54
N TRP A 65 30.97 20.78 34.58
CA TRP A 65 29.55 20.44 34.51
C TRP A 65 28.75 21.12 33.36
N PRO A 66 29.09 22.34 32.88
CA PRO A 66 28.38 22.93 31.76
C PRO A 66 28.63 22.20 30.43
N LEU A 67 29.83 21.61 30.24
CA LEU A 67 30.15 20.82 29.05
C LEU A 67 29.37 19.51 29.01
N TRP A 68 29.18 18.89 30.16
CA TRP A 68 28.32 17.72 30.36
C TRP A 68 26.87 18.02 30.00
N ALA A 69 26.32 19.08 30.61
CA ALA A 69 24.94 19.48 30.39
C ALA A 69 24.72 19.90 28.92
N GLY A 70 25.65 20.66 28.34
CA GLY A 70 25.60 21.08 26.94
C GLY A 70 25.70 19.92 25.95
N GLY A 71 26.66 19.01 26.16
CA GLY A 71 26.82 17.83 25.31
C GLY A 71 25.62 16.87 25.41
N GLY A 72 25.12 16.64 26.63
CA GLY A 72 23.91 15.85 26.86
C GLY A 72 22.67 16.48 26.21
N ALA A 73 22.51 17.80 26.31
CA ALA A 73 21.42 18.53 25.64
C ALA A 73 21.52 18.42 24.12
N LEU A 74 22.74 18.47 23.56
CA LEU A 74 22.95 18.32 22.11
C LEU A 74 22.62 16.91 21.61
N VAL A 75 22.99 15.87 22.37
CA VAL A 75 22.60 14.47 22.07
C VAL A 75 21.09 14.29 22.18
N ALA A 76 20.46 14.83 23.23
CA ALA A 76 19.02 14.78 23.39
C ALA A 76 18.29 15.51 22.26
N PHE A 77 18.79 16.69 21.87
CA PHE A 77 18.27 17.44 20.72
C PHE A 77 18.39 16.65 19.43
N ALA A 78 19.56 16.05 19.16
CA ALA A 78 19.77 15.21 17.98
C ALA A 78 18.85 13.97 17.98
N ALA A 79 18.65 13.32 19.13
CA ALA A 79 17.76 12.18 19.26
C ALA A 79 16.28 12.56 19.07
N VAL A 80 15.84 13.68 19.65
CA VAL A 80 14.48 14.21 19.45
C VAL A 80 14.29 14.58 17.99
N TRP A 81 15.26 15.24 17.36
CA TRP A 81 15.19 15.64 15.96
C TRP A 81 15.17 14.43 15.03
N ALA A 82 16.04 13.44 15.23
CA ALA A 82 16.03 12.19 14.47
C ALA A 82 14.74 11.40 14.69
N ARG A 83 14.17 11.41 15.90
CA ARG A 83 12.87 10.82 16.19
C ARG A 83 11.75 11.55 15.46
N VAL A 84 11.77 12.89 15.46
CA VAL A 84 10.82 13.71 14.70
C VAL A 84 10.97 13.39 13.23
N ASP A 85 12.17 13.40 12.67
CA ASP A 85 12.45 13.05 11.28
C ASP A 85 11.98 11.63 10.95
N TYR A 86 12.17 10.63 11.83
CA TYR A 86 11.68 9.27 11.66
C TYR A 86 10.14 9.17 11.74
N LEU A 87 9.50 9.89 12.66
CA LEU A 87 8.04 9.94 12.74
C LEU A 87 7.46 10.64 11.51
N CYS A 88 8.11 11.72 11.07
CA CYS A 88 7.78 12.47 9.86
C CYS A 88 8.09 11.68 8.58
N TRP A 89 9.06 10.76 8.62
CA TRP A 89 9.38 9.84 7.52
C TRP A 89 8.14 9.01 7.12
N GLY A 90 7.28 8.67 8.10
CA GLY A 90 5.98 8.04 7.86
C GLY A 90 4.78 9.00 7.75
N HIS A 91 4.84 10.21 8.35
CA HIS A 91 3.67 11.07 8.59
C HIS A 91 3.69 12.49 8.03
N ASP A 92 4.63 12.85 7.15
CA ASP A 92 4.45 14.01 6.26
C ASP A 92 4.29 15.39 6.94
N LEU A 93 5.30 15.85 7.67
CA LEU A 93 5.17 17.10 8.45
C LEU A 93 6.17 18.23 8.12
N ARG A 94 6.86 18.27 6.97
CA ARG A 94 7.65 19.48 6.61
C ARG A 94 7.74 19.84 5.12
N ARG A 95 7.33 21.07 4.82
CA ARG A 95 7.56 21.83 3.57
C ARG A 95 9.04 22.09 3.27
N GLY A 96 9.39 22.15 1.98
CA GLY A 96 10.42 23.06 1.44
C GLY A 96 11.85 22.54 1.21
N ARG A 97 12.24 21.37 1.72
CA ARG A 97 13.51 20.69 1.36
C ARG A 97 13.40 19.18 1.12
N TRP A 98 12.37 18.57 1.70
CA TRP A 98 12.15 17.12 1.68
C TRP A 98 11.23 16.64 0.55
N GLU A 99 10.60 17.56 -0.19
CA GLU A 99 9.78 17.27 -1.37
C GLU A 99 10.58 16.56 -2.48
N ARG A 100 11.85 16.94 -2.71
CA ARG A 100 12.73 16.27 -3.69
C ARG A 100 13.04 14.82 -3.31
N ALA A 101 13.31 14.56 -2.03
CA ALA A 101 13.57 13.21 -1.54
C ALA A 101 12.32 12.30 -1.55
N ARG A 102 11.13 12.87 -1.82
CA ARG A 102 9.86 12.13 -1.88
C ARG A 102 9.33 11.95 -3.30
N ALA A 103 9.51 12.93 -4.18
CA ALA A 103 9.20 12.81 -5.61
C ALA A 103 9.92 11.59 -6.23
N ASP A 104 11.15 11.31 -5.81
CA ASP A 104 11.93 10.16 -6.28
C ASP A 104 11.50 8.80 -5.68
N ARG A 105 10.59 8.78 -4.69
CA ARG A 105 10.22 7.55 -3.95
C ARG A 105 8.77 7.09 -4.17
N GLY A 106 7.89 7.98 -4.66
CA GLY A 106 6.45 7.73 -4.89
C GLY A 106 6.10 7.18 -6.27
N HIS A 107 7.00 7.26 -7.26
CA HIS A 107 6.78 6.63 -8.58
C HIS A 107 7.19 5.15 -8.56
N GLY A 108 6.50 4.33 -7.75
CA GLY A 108 6.58 2.87 -7.84
C GLY A 108 7.84 2.23 -7.27
N ALA A 109 8.70 2.95 -6.55
CA ALA A 109 9.87 2.35 -5.89
C ALA A 109 9.47 1.56 -4.63
N LEU A 110 8.64 2.18 -3.79
CA LEU A 110 8.23 1.63 -2.49
C LEU A 110 6.71 1.59 -2.29
N PHE A 111 6.00 2.58 -2.85
CA PHE A 111 4.55 2.67 -2.78
C PHE A 111 4.01 3.47 -3.98
N PHE A 112 2.69 3.45 -4.16
CA PHE A 112 1.92 4.37 -5.00
C PHE A 112 0.85 5.06 -4.16
N ARG A 113 0.49 6.28 -4.54
CA ARG A 113 -0.59 7.09 -3.96
C ARG A 113 -1.52 7.59 -5.05
N GLU A 114 -2.72 7.99 -4.66
CA GLU A 114 -3.67 8.64 -5.57
C GLU A 114 -3.05 9.89 -6.23
N GLY A 115 -2.36 10.72 -5.45
CA GLY A 115 -1.70 11.94 -5.94
C GLY A 115 -0.58 11.73 -6.95
N ASP A 116 0.06 10.54 -7.00
CA ASP A 116 1.14 10.27 -7.95
C ASP A 116 0.63 10.27 -9.41
N PHE A 117 -0.68 10.09 -9.61
CA PHE A 117 -1.32 10.05 -10.92
C PHE A 117 -2.01 11.36 -11.31
N ALA A 118 -1.94 12.42 -10.48
CA ALA A 118 -2.64 13.69 -10.70
C ALA A 118 -2.27 14.42 -12.03
N GLY A 119 -1.16 14.03 -12.66
CA GLY A 119 -0.76 14.54 -13.98
C GLY A 119 -1.43 13.84 -15.17
N LEU A 120 -2.11 12.70 -14.96
CA LEU A 120 -2.78 11.95 -16.03
C LEU A 120 -4.17 12.52 -16.38
N PRO A 121 -4.74 12.19 -17.56
CA PRO A 121 -6.14 12.46 -17.85
C PRO A 121 -7.07 11.88 -16.78
N GLY A 122 -8.15 12.59 -16.45
CA GLY A 122 -8.99 12.31 -15.28
C GLY A 122 -9.53 10.88 -15.16
N GLN A 123 -9.79 10.21 -16.29
CA GLN A 123 -10.21 8.81 -16.29
C GLN A 123 -9.15 7.87 -15.69
N TRP A 124 -7.86 8.12 -15.93
CA TRP A 124 -6.76 7.29 -15.44
C TRP A 124 -6.43 7.56 -13.98
N GLN A 125 -6.64 8.81 -13.54
CA GLN A 125 -6.62 9.15 -12.12
C GLN A 125 -7.67 8.35 -11.35
N LEU A 126 -8.89 8.27 -11.89
CA LEU A 126 -9.98 7.51 -11.30
C LEU A 126 -9.66 6.00 -11.26
N VAL A 127 -9.06 5.45 -12.31
CA VAL A 127 -8.61 4.05 -12.34
C VAL A 127 -7.59 3.81 -11.22
N ALA A 128 -6.55 4.62 -11.11
CA ALA A 128 -5.52 4.45 -10.08
C ALA A 128 -6.11 4.51 -8.67
N ARG A 129 -6.96 5.51 -8.41
CA ARG A 129 -7.68 5.65 -7.15
C ARG A 129 -8.52 4.42 -6.83
N ARG A 130 -9.35 3.95 -7.77
CA ARG A 130 -10.21 2.78 -7.54
C ARG A 130 -9.41 1.51 -7.29
N VAL A 131 -8.28 1.31 -7.99
CA VAL A 131 -7.39 0.16 -7.75
C VAL A 131 -6.90 0.16 -6.29
N ILE A 132 -6.44 1.32 -5.79
CA ILE A 132 -5.98 1.46 -4.40
C ILE A 132 -7.13 1.20 -3.40
N GLU A 133 -8.31 1.78 -3.64
CA GLU A 133 -9.51 1.59 -2.81
C GLU A 133 -9.97 0.12 -2.78
N CYS A 134 -9.91 -0.59 -3.92
CA CYS A 134 -10.25 -2.01 -4.00
C CYS A 134 -9.32 -2.86 -3.13
N VAL A 135 -8.00 -2.68 -3.23
CA VAL A 135 -7.06 -3.42 -2.38
C VAL A 135 -7.27 -3.11 -0.90
N ALA A 136 -7.54 -1.85 -0.56
CA ALA A 136 -7.84 -1.48 0.82
C ALA A 136 -9.07 -2.23 1.34
N SER A 137 -10.11 -2.35 0.51
CA SER A 137 -11.33 -3.09 0.86
C SER A 137 -11.08 -4.60 1.01
N LEU A 138 -10.25 -5.20 0.14
CA LEU A 138 -9.90 -6.62 0.19
C LEU A 138 -9.11 -7.01 1.45
N HIS A 139 -8.30 -6.09 1.98
CA HIS A 139 -7.42 -6.32 3.13
C HIS A 139 -7.95 -5.74 4.44
N THR A 140 -9.22 -5.35 4.48
CA THR A 140 -9.86 -4.81 5.69
C THR A 140 -11.14 -5.56 6.04
N GLY A 141 -11.42 -5.64 7.34
CA GLY A 141 -12.64 -6.24 7.88
C GLY A 141 -12.52 -7.72 8.28
N PRO A 142 -13.61 -8.29 8.82
CA PRO A 142 -13.63 -9.66 9.34
C PRO A 142 -13.46 -10.76 8.28
N ALA A 143 -13.80 -10.49 7.02
CA ALA A 143 -13.71 -11.43 5.91
C ALA A 143 -12.26 -11.83 5.58
N VAL A 144 -11.27 -10.99 5.89
CA VAL A 144 -9.85 -11.25 5.59
C VAL A 144 -9.38 -12.60 6.16
N GLY A 145 -9.87 -12.97 7.35
CA GLY A 145 -9.50 -14.26 7.97
C GLY A 145 -10.11 -15.50 7.30
N TRP A 146 -11.07 -15.31 6.38
CA TRP A 146 -11.74 -16.36 5.62
C TRP A 146 -11.14 -16.55 4.23
N LEU A 147 -10.40 -15.58 3.73
CA LEU A 147 -9.80 -15.63 2.40
C LEU A 147 -8.42 -16.30 2.48
N ASP A 148 -8.07 -17.04 1.43
CA ASP A 148 -6.70 -17.53 1.27
C ASP A 148 -5.71 -16.34 1.20
N PRO A 149 -4.70 -16.29 2.09
CA PRO A 149 -3.64 -15.30 2.03
C PRO A 149 -2.93 -15.22 0.68
N GLU A 150 -2.80 -16.33 -0.06
CA GLU A 150 -2.20 -16.32 -1.40
C GLU A 150 -3.05 -15.54 -2.40
N HIS A 151 -4.38 -15.71 -2.37
CA HIS A 151 -5.32 -14.93 -3.19
C HIS A 151 -5.22 -13.43 -2.88
N LEU A 152 -5.14 -13.07 -1.60
CA LEU A 152 -4.98 -11.68 -1.18
C LEU A 152 -3.65 -11.05 -1.65
N ARG A 153 -2.55 -11.83 -1.61
CA ARG A 153 -1.24 -11.39 -2.13
C ARG A 153 -1.25 -11.27 -3.65
N ALA A 154 -1.92 -12.19 -4.34
CA ALA A 154 -2.02 -12.16 -5.78
C ALA A 154 -2.85 -10.96 -6.26
N ALA A 155 -3.99 -10.68 -5.63
CA ALA A 155 -4.79 -9.48 -5.90
C ALA A 155 -4.00 -8.19 -5.64
N HIS A 156 -3.22 -8.14 -4.55
CA HIS A 156 -2.31 -7.02 -4.27
C HIS A 156 -1.24 -6.86 -5.36
N ARG A 157 -0.64 -7.95 -5.84
CA ARG A 157 0.35 -7.92 -6.91
C ARG A 157 -0.24 -7.41 -8.23
N VAL A 158 -1.42 -7.90 -8.60
CA VAL A 158 -2.13 -7.45 -9.81
C VAL A 158 -2.43 -5.96 -9.75
N ALA A 159 -2.95 -5.47 -8.62
CA ALA A 159 -3.19 -4.06 -8.40
C ALA A 159 -1.90 -3.22 -8.52
N TRP A 160 -0.81 -3.69 -7.92
CA TRP A 160 0.50 -3.03 -8.03
C TRP A 160 0.98 -2.94 -9.48
N GLU A 161 0.96 -4.06 -10.23
CA GLU A 161 1.38 -4.11 -11.63
C GLU A 161 0.51 -3.21 -12.53
N THR A 162 -0.78 -3.12 -12.22
CA THR A 162 -1.72 -2.19 -12.88
C THR A 162 -1.28 -0.74 -12.70
N LEU A 163 -0.91 -0.34 -11.49
CA LEU A 163 -0.40 1.00 -11.19
C LEU A 163 0.98 1.27 -11.84
N VAL A 164 1.88 0.29 -11.84
CA VAL A 164 3.17 0.38 -12.57
C VAL A 164 2.93 0.57 -14.06
N CYS A 165 1.96 -0.13 -14.64
CA CYS A 165 1.61 -0.02 -16.04
C CYS A 165 1.08 1.39 -16.38
N LEU A 166 0.18 1.91 -15.53
CA LEU A 166 -0.32 3.28 -15.65
C LEU A 166 0.81 4.31 -15.58
N ASP A 167 1.67 4.21 -14.57
CA ASP A 167 2.83 5.09 -14.36
C ASP A 167 3.78 5.09 -15.58
N ARG A 168 4.15 3.90 -16.07
CA ARG A 168 5.03 3.75 -17.25
C ARG A 168 4.39 4.24 -18.54
N SER A 169 3.07 4.18 -18.66
CA SER A 169 2.33 4.69 -19.82
C SER A 169 2.12 6.20 -19.79
N ALA A 170 2.34 6.85 -18.64
CA ALA A 170 2.08 8.28 -18.45
C ALA A 170 2.82 9.19 -19.45
N PRO A 171 4.13 9.01 -19.73
CA PRO A 171 4.84 9.87 -20.68
C PRO A 171 4.27 9.76 -22.11
N ALA A 172 3.90 8.56 -22.54
CA ALA A 172 3.31 8.34 -23.86
C ALA A 172 1.94 9.00 -23.99
N ARG A 173 1.11 8.92 -22.95
CA ARG A 173 -0.21 9.58 -22.90
C ARG A 173 -0.08 11.11 -22.95
N LEU A 174 0.83 11.67 -22.17
CA LEU A 174 1.11 13.11 -22.15
C LEU A 174 1.67 13.59 -23.50
N MET A 175 2.53 12.79 -24.13
CA MET A 175 3.07 13.07 -25.46
C MET A 175 1.97 13.08 -26.52
N VAL A 176 1.07 12.08 -26.53
CA VAL A 176 -0.07 12.03 -27.44
C VAL A 176 -0.97 13.25 -27.25
N GLU A 177 -1.28 13.62 -26.01
CA GLU A 177 -2.11 14.79 -25.71
C GLU A 177 -1.46 16.10 -26.16
N HIS A 178 -0.13 16.21 -26.03
CA HIS A 178 0.62 17.37 -26.49
C HIS A 178 0.67 17.47 -28.02
N LEU A 179 1.03 16.38 -28.70
CA LEU A 179 1.13 16.33 -30.16
C LEU A 179 -0.22 16.62 -30.82
N ASP A 180 -1.30 16.05 -30.27
CA ASP A 180 -2.66 16.29 -30.74
C ASP A 180 -3.07 17.77 -30.64
N ARG A 181 -2.67 18.46 -29.56
CA ARG A 181 -2.89 19.91 -29.40
C ARG A 181 -2.10 20.75 -30.40
N THR A 182 -0.90 20.30 -30.78
CA THR A 182 -0.03 21.02 -31.74
C THR A 182 -0.32 20.68 -33.20
N GLY A 183 -1.00 19.57 -33.48
CA GLY A 183 -1.23 19.06 -34.84
C GLY A 183 0.02 18.46 -35.49
N GLU A 184 1.07 18.18 -34.71
CA GLU A 184 2.33 17.62 -35.20
C GLU A 184 2.27 16.09 -35.30
N SER A 185 2.84 15.51 -36.37
CA SER A 185 3.03 14.06 -36.54
C SER A 185 1.77 13.20 -36.32
N PRO A 186 0.68 13.41 -37.08
CA PRO A 186 -0.60 12.72 -36.87
C PRO A 186 -0.49 11.19 -36.98
N GLU A 187 0.42 10.67 -37.80
CA GLU A 187 0.66 9.23 -37.94
C GLU A 187 1.21 8.60 -36.64
N VAL A 188 2.13 9.31 -35.97
CA VAL A 188 2.72 8.87 -34.69
C VAL A 188 1.68 8.91 -33.57
N VAL A 189 0.85 9.95 -33.57
CA VAL A 189 -0.27 10.10 -32.63
C VAL A 189 -1.25 8.94 -32.77
N GLU A 190 -1.66 8.61 -33.98
CA GLU A 190 -2.64 7.54 -34.24
C GLU A 190 -2.08 6.14 -33.91
N ALA A 191 -0.83 5.86 -34.29
CA ALA A 191 -0.16 4.62 -33.92
C ALA A 191 -0.06 4.47 -32.39
N THR A 192 0.34 5.53 -31.69
CA THR A 192 0.47 5.51 -30.22
C THR A 192 -0.89 5.38 -29.54
N ARG A 193 -1.95 6.01 -30.06
CA ARG A 193 -3.33 5.84 -29.57
C ARG A 193 -3.82 4.41 -29.70
N THR A 194 -3.51 3.74 -30.80
CA THR A 194 -3.92 2.35 -31.04
C THR A 194 -3.32 1.41 -29.97
N GLU A 195 -2.03 1.56 -29.69
CA GLU A 195 -1.34 0.77 -28.66
C GLU A 195 -1.85 1.12 -27.24
N LEU A 196 -2.07 2.41 -26.96
CA LEU A 196 -2.66 2.83 -25.68
C LEU A 196 -4.08 2.31 -25.51
N ALA A 197 -4.89 2.23 -26.57
CA ALA A 197 -6.25 1.72 -26.50
C ALA A 197 -6.30 0.22 -26.12
N ALA A 198 -5.39 -0.59 -26.65
CA ALA A 198 -5.27 -1.99 -26.26
C ALA A 198 -4.88 -2.13 -24.78
N LEU A 199 -3.95 -1.29 -24.32
CA LEU A 199 -3.56 -1.23 -22.90
C LEU A 199 -4.75 -0.81 -22.02
N ASP A 200 -5.51 0.18 -22.46
CA ASP A 200 -6.67 0.74 -21.77
C ASP A 200 -7.77 -0.30 -21.58
N GLU A 201 -8.01 -1.14 -22.59
CA GLU A 201 -8.95 -2.26 -22.50
C GLU A 201 -8.50 -3.29 -21.45
N CYS A 202 -7.21 -3.64 -21.43
CA CYS A 202 -6.66 -4.54 -20.41
C CYS A 202 -6.78 -3.95 -18.99
N LEU A 203 -6.42 -2.68 -18.80
CA LEU A 203 -6.53 -2.00 -17.51
C LEU A 203 -7.98 -1.92 -17.03
N HIS A 204 -8.92 -1.68 -17.94
CA HIS A 204 -10.34 -1.65 -17.63
C HIS A 204 -10.86 -3.02 -17.17
N ALA A 205 -10.48 -4.10 -17.87
CA ALA A 205 -10.85 -5.45 -17.50
C ALA A 205 -10.33 -5.83 -16.10
N ILE A 206 -9.07 -5.51 -15.79
CA ILE A 206 -8.47 -5.75 -14.47
C ILE A 206 -9.20 -4.96 -13.38
N LEU A 207 -9.48 -3.68 -13.63
CA LEU A 207 -10.21 -2.83 -12.68
C LEU A 207 -11.61 -3.40 -12.39
N LEU A 208 -12.32 -3.84 -13.41
CA LEU A 208 -13.66 -4.41 -13.26
C LEU A 208 -13.65 -5.69 -12.41
N CYS A 209 -12.68 -6.58 -12.63
CA CYS A 209 -12.50 -7.77 -11.80
C CYS A 209 -12.10 -7.42 -10.35
N LEU A 210 -11.17 -6.48 -10.14
CA LEU A 210 -10.80 -6.01 -8.80
C LEU A 210 -12.00 -5.41 -8.05
N THR A 211 -12.81 -4.61 -8.76
CA THR A 211 -14.00 -3.96 -8.20
C THR A 211 -15.03 -5.00 -7.75
N ARG A 212 -15.36 -5.96 -8.62
CA ARG A 212 -16.29 -7.05 -8.27
C ARG A 212 -15.79 -7.89 -7.10
N THR A 213 -14.51 -8.24 -7.12
CA THR A 213 -13.90 -8.98 -6.00
C THR A 213 -14.01 -8.21 -4.69
N ALA A 214 -13.71 -6.90 -4.71
CA ALA A 214 -13.83 -6.03 -3.54
C ALA A 214 -15.28 -5.90 -3.06
N GLU A 215 -16.25 -5.75 -3.98
CA GLU A 215 -17.68 -5.73 -3.68
C GLU A 215 -18.12 -7.03 -2.99
N HIS A 216 -17.72 -8.19 -3.51
CA HIS A 216 -18.02 -9.48 -2.89
C HIS A 216 -17.42 -9.63 -1.49
N VAL A 217 -16.19 -9.14 -1.27
CA VAL A 217 -15.57 -9.13 0.07
C VAL A 217 -16.29 -8.17 1.01
N LEU A 218 -16.75 -7.01 0.52
CA LEU A 218 -17.55 -6.08 1.31
C LEU A 218 -18.91 -6.68 1.69
N ASP A 219 -19.56 -7.38 0.77
CA ASP A 219 -20.82 -8.10 1.06
C ASP A 219 -20.59 -9.21 2.09
N LEU A 220 -19.50 -9.97 1.95
CA LEU A 220 -19.10 -10.98 2.95
C LEU A 220 -18.82 -10.34 4.32
N ASN A 221 -18.14 -9.19 4.35
CA ASN A 221 -17.91 -8.41 5.57
C ASN A 221 -19.22 -7.97 6.23
N ARG A 222 -20.21 -7.50 5.43
CA ARG A 222 -21.53 -7.13 5.94
C ARG A 222 -22.26 -8.33 6.53
N LEU A 223 -22.29 -9.46 5.81
CA LEU A 223 -22.91 -10.70 6.29
C LEU A 223 -22.28 -11.13 7.62
N LEU A 224 -20.95 -11.17 7.71
CA LEU A 224 -20.22 -11.52 8.92
C LEU A 224 -20.42 -10.53 10.07
N GLY A 225 -20.70 -9.25 9.77
CA GLY A 225 -20.97 -8.21 10.77
C GLY A 225 -22.42 -8.22 11.29
N ASP A 226 -23.38 -8.48 10.41
CA ASP A 226 -24.82 -8.50 10.73
C ASP A 226 -25.23 -9.79 11.42
N THR A 227 -24.62 -10.91 11.05
CA THR A 227 -24.70 -12.11 11.85
C THR A 227 -23.86 -11.87 13.09
N ALA A 228 -24.48 -11.71 14.24
CA ALA A 228 -23.79 -11.83 15.52
C ALA A 228 -23.31 -13.28 15.66
N VAL A 229 -22.31 -13.69 14.85
CA VAL A 229 -21.68 -15.00 14.93
C VAL A 229 -21.00 -14.99 16.29
N PRO A 230 -21.59 -15.67 17.29
CA PRO A 230 -21.14 -15.53 18.66
C PRO A 230 -19.83 -16.29 18.76
N ASP A 231 -18.70 -15.58 18.61
CA ASP A 231 -17.32 -16.09 18.69
C ASP A 231 -17.25 -17.60 18.43
N THR A 232 -17.78 -18.03 17.27
CA THR A 232 -18.03 -19.45 17.02
C THR A 232 -16.67 -20.08 17.07
N GLY A 233 -16.48 -20.95 18.08
CA GLY A 233 -15.16 -21.38 18.51
C GLY A 233 -14.30 -21.79 17.33
N ARG A 234 -12.99 -21.55 17.46
CA ARG A 234 -11.95 -21.83 16.45
C ARG A 234 -12.21 -23.09 15.60
N CYS A 235 -12.78 -24.15 16.20
CA CYS A 235 -13.22 -25.39 15.55
C CYS A 235 -14.23 -25.23 14.40
N ASP A 236 -15.28 -24.39 14.53
CA ASP A 236 -16.29 -24.22 13.48
C ASP A 236 -15.69 -23.47 12.27
N ARG A 237 -14.82 -22.49 12.54
CA ARG A 237 -14.07 -21.77 11.50
C ARG A 237 -13.09 -22.68 10.78
N GLU A 238 -12.33 -23.53 11.51
CA GLU A 238 -11.43 -24.51 10.90
C GLU A 238 -12.19 -25.55 10.07
N ARG A 239 -13.37 -25.98 10.53
CA ARG A 239 -14.23 -26.89 9.77
C ARG A 239 -14.71 -26.26 8.46
N TRP A 240 -15.29 -25.07 8.49
CA TRP A 240 -15.77 -24.40 7.26
C TRP A 240 -14.61 -24.02 6.34
N ARG A 241 -13.44 -23.69 6.88
CA ARG A 241 -12.22 -23.50 6.09
C ARG A 241 -11.79 -24.78 5.39
N THR A 242 -11.85 -25.92 6.07
CA THR A 242 -11.56 -27.22 5.47
C THR A 242 -12.56 -27.58 4.37
N GLU A 243 -13.85 -27.27 4.57
CA GLU A 243 -14.90 -27.45 3.55
C GLU A 243 -14.69 -26.51 2.34
N LEU A 244 -14.19 -25.29 2.57
CA LEU A 244 -13.78 -24.33 1.53
C LEU A 244 -12.53 -24.78 0.77
N ASP A 245 -11.51 -25.28 1.46
CA ASP A 245 -10.27 -25.77 0.84
C ASP A 245 -10.52 -27.07 0.04
N ALA A 246 -11.54 -27.85 0.43
CA ALA A 246 -12.00 -29.02 -0.31
C ALA A 246 -12.70 -28.66 -1.62
N LEU A 247 -13.26 -27.45 -1.74
CA LEU A 247 -13.70 -26.87 -3.00
C LEU A 247 -12.45 -26.39 -3.76
N HIS A 248 -11.73 -27.31 -4.40
CA HIS A 248 -10.53 -27.04 -5.19
C HIS A 248 -10.78 -25.90 -6.20
N LEU A 249 -10.23 -24.73 -5.91
CA LEU A 249 -10.14 -23.60 -6.82
C LEU A 249 -8.70 -23.55 -7.32
N ASP A 250 -8.46 -24.07 -8.53
CA ASP A 250 -7.13 -24.11 -9.16
C ASP A 250 -6.59 -22.68 -9.35
N ALA A 251 -5.69 -22.24 -8.46
CA ALA A 251 -5.08 -20.91 -8.47
C ALA A 251 -3.71 -20.85 -9.16
N THR A 252 -3.24 -21.95 -9.77
CA THR A 252 -1.89 -22.06 -10.32
C THR A 252 -1.87 -21.98 -11.85
N ALA A 253 -1.83 -20.77 -12.41
CA ALA A 253 -1.58 -20.49 -13.84
C ALA A 253 -0.56 -19.32 -14.01
N PRO A 254 0.03 -19.05 -15.20
CA PRO A 254 1.15 -18.10 -15.41
C PRO A 254 0.75 -16.64 -15.79
N PRO A 255 1.68 -15.63 -15.76
CA PRO A 255 1.53 -14.25 -15.18
C PRO A 255 0.63 -13.19 -15.84
N VAL A 256 0.03 -13.38 -17.03
CA VAL A 256 -0.78 -12.31 -17.68
C VAL A 256 -2.20 -12.74 -18.04
N GLN A 257 -2.44 -14.01 -18.36
CA GLN A 257 -3.80 -14.62 -18.26
C GLN A 257 -4.25 -14.78 -16.79
N THR A 258 -3.30 -14.74 -15.87
CA THR A 258 -3.50 -14.87 -14.42
C THR A 258 -4.18 -13.71 -13.76
N ALA A 259 -4.06 -12.46 -14.20
CA ALA A 259 -4.68 -11.38 -13.42
C ALA A 259 -6.21 -11.58 -13.34
N ALA A 260 -6.84 -11.86 -14.48
CA ALA A 260 -8.26 -12.17 -14.55
C ALA A 260 -8.59 -13.55 -13.97
N GLU A 261 -7.73 -14.56 -14.11
CA GLU A 261 -7.96 -15.89 -13.55
C GLU A 261 -7.81 -15.92 -12.02
N VAL A 262 -6.79 -15.27 -11.47
CA VAL A 262 -6.60 -15.04 -10.03
C VAL A 262 -7.80 -14.30 -9.49
N LEU A 263 -8.22 -13.20 -10.12
CA LEU A 263 -9.39 -12.45 -9.65
C LEU A 263 -10.66 -13.31 -9.71
N ARG A 264 -10.85 -14.10 -10.77
CA ARG A 264 -11.95 -15.09 -10.86
C ARG A 264 -11.86 -16.17 -9.78
N ALA A 265 -10.66 -16.65 -9.44
CA ALA A 265 -10.46 -17.61 -8.36
C ALA A 265 -10.79 -17.00 -6.99
N VAL A 266 -10.41 -15.73 -6.76
CA VAL A 266 -10.80 -14.99 -5.55
C VAL A 266 -12.32 -14.81 -5.51
N GLU A 267 -12.94 -14.38 -6.61
CA GLU A 267 -14.41 -14.26 -6.72
C GLU A 267 -15.11 -15.59 -6.41
N ALA A 268 -14.63 -16.70 -6.98
CA ALA A 268 -15.17 -18.03 -6.74
C ALA A 268 -15.02 -18.47 -5.27
N HIS A 269 -13.89 -18.17 -4.64
CA HIS A 269 -13.65 -18.48 -3.23
C HIS A 269 -14.55 -17.65 -2.31
N VAL A 270 -14.73 -16.36 -2.61
CA VAL A 270 -15.65 -15.48 -1.86
C VAL A 270 -17.09 -15.95 -2.02
N ALA A 271 -17.50 -16.35 -3.23
CA ALA A 271 -18.84 -16.89 -3.49
C ALA A 271 -19.07 -18.20 -2.71
N ALA A 272 -18.11 -19.13 -2.75
CA ALA A 272 -18.17 -20.36 -1.97
C ALA A 272 -18.26 -20.07 -0.45
N ALA A 273 -17.47 -19.13 0.05
CA ALA A 273 -17.47 -18.77 1.47
C ALA A 273 -18.82 -18.20 1.89
N ARG A 274 -19.41 -17.34 1.04
CA ARG A 274 -20.76 -16.82 1.24
C ARG A 274 -21.78 -17.96 1.30
N ASP A 275 -21.77 -18.86 0.32
CA ASP A 275 -22.74 -19.96 0.22
C ASP A 275 -22.70 -20.87 1.46
N VAL A 276 -21.49 -21.25 1.91
CA VAL A 276 -21.28 -22.04 3.14
C VAL A 276 -21.82 -21.31 4.37
N LEU A 277 -21.55 -20.00 4.50
CA LEU A 277 -22.07 -19.20 5.62
C LEU A 277 -23.60 -19.13 5.60
N THR A 278 -24.23 -18.85 4.45
CA THR A 278 -25.69 -18.86 4.34
C THR A 278 -26.30 -20.23 4.66
N ALA A 279 -25.68 -21.32 4.21
CA ALA A 279 -26.15 -22.68 4.52
C ALA A 279 -26.03 -22.99 6.02
N GLY A 280 -24.91 -22.61 6.66
CA GLY A 280 -24.71 -22.78 8.10
C GLY A 280 -25.67 -21.95 8.96
N LEU A 281 -26.02 -20.74 8.51
CA LEU A 281 -27.03 -19.90 9.17
C LEU A 281 -28.43 -20.51 9.07
N TYR A 282 -28.77 -21.09 7.91
CA TYR A 282 -30.05 -21.77 7.71
C TYR A 282 -30.20 -23.00 8.62
N GLN A 283 -29.15 -23.81 8.77
CA GLN A 283 -29.15 -24.97 9.67
C GLN A 283 -29.33 -24.59 11.14
N ARG A 284 -28.77 -23.44 11.57
CA ARG A 284 -28.95 -22.95 12.95
C ARG A 284 -30.33 -22.34 13.21
N GLY A 285 -30.97 -21.75 12.18
CA GLY A 285 -32.35 -21.26 12.26
C GLY A 285 -33.42 -22.35 12.21
N ALA A 286 -33.05 -23.59 11.85
CA ALA A 286 -33.96 -24.73 11.72
C ALA A 286 -33.95 -25.68 12.93
N CYS A 287 -33.27 -25.33 14.03
CA CYS A 287 -33.37 -26.04 15.31
C CYS A 287 -34.48 -25.38 16.17
N PRO A 288 -35.67 -25.98 16.30
CA PRO A 288 -36.69 -25.52 17.24
C PRO A 288 -36.28 -25.71 18.70
#